data_AF-A0A6A5W6L2-F1
#
_entry.id   AF-A0A6A5W6L2-F1
#
_cell.length_a   1.000
_cell.length_b   1.000
_cell.length_c   1.000
_cell.angle_alpha   90.00
_cell.angle_beta   90.00
_cell.angle_gamma   90.00
#
_symmetry.space_group_name_H-M   'P 1'
#
loop_
_entity.id
_entity.type
_entity.pdbx_description
1 polymer ?
#
loop_
_entity_poly.entity_id
_entity_poly.type
_entity_poly.pdbx_seq_one_letter_code
_entity_poly.pdbx_strand_id
1 'polypeptide(L)'
;MASQKTTFEFQLRPTKVILPELVDFRSDAEGISLATTKVMKYLKSFGYATEDAPEDAPSLSKALKSFQQLGSLTVTGIFDQATKTLMETPRCGRVDNVKEETTAEGGMQVFFVPWPNKFDKTEITYRFEQFTPDMTPSKIRRAVSDGFSCWAAITPLSFREVSKGEDVLIHFTPRPGTGNTLANAGPPPGSYMTFYEDEDWLDSSKLAAVALHEIGHVIGLDHTSVPNSTMNPIFSFSYFELHPDDIHGAHFKYGWREPKWVNISGADPNVRSILSSSNMFFKLTNDGHVWQYTDPSTTGWKEIGNSQGTMQIVCENKKLYAFTVFGAVMQWTGTGSSWTTIDVNSKCVQVLVGGGQVYQRHFDAARNYAAIYRFAGMGTVPRWELIDDNPQTRQIDVFGTGPLYQRHDNGSLWRYVGPGIKWELISDHNGATLIAAGPGEALFFSDRPGNIIRYRRVGTVEQMQTISAAPSPTMNLLARGEHLVQLRADKSLWRFTGETFKGWEQLDGFRGTVEVTLSETGDVYQRHADGAIWRLAV
;
A
#
# COMPACT_ATOMS: atom_id res chain seq x y z
N MET A 1 4.13 -41.73 -59.93
CA MET A 1 5.30 -41.75 -59.02
C MET A 1 4.90 -41.07 -57.73
N ALA A 2 4.63 -41.86 -56.71
CA ALA A 2 4.37 -41.38 -55.36
C ALA A 2 5.72 -41.08 -54.68
N SER A 3 5.86 -39.90 -54.08
CA SER A 3 6.96 -39.61 -53.15
C SER A 3 6.34 -39.16 -51.85
N GLN A 4 6.43 -40.04 -50.86
CA GLN A 4 6.12 -39.79 -49.46
C GLN A 4 7.04 -38.67 -48.96
N LYS A 5 6.47 -37.55 -48.50
CA LYS A 5 7.16 -36.64 -47.59
C LYS A 5 6.84 -37.09 -46.17
N THR A 6 7.80 -37.79 -45.60
CA THR A 6 7.80 -38.28 -44.22
C THR A 6 7.79 -37.10 -43.26
N THR A 7 6.78 -37.09 -42.39
CA THR A 7 6.68 -36.28 -41.18
C THR A 7 7.88 -36.56 -40.28
N PHE A 8 8.56 -35.51 -39.79
CA PHE A 8 9.41 -35.61 -38.61
C PHE A 8 8.80 -34.71 -37.54
N GLU A 9 7.97 -35.32 -36.69
CA GLU A 9 7.73 -34.84 -35.33
C GLU A 9 9.06 -34.94 -34.58
N PHE A 10 9.54 -33.81 -34.08
CA PHE A 10 10.46 -33.80 -32.94
C PHE A 10 9.69 -33.18 -31.77
N GLN A 11 8.84 -33.99 -31.15
CA GLN A 11 8.43 -33.75 -29.77
C GLN A 11 9.61 -34.09 -28.87
N LEU A 12 10.35 -33.07 -28.46
CA LEU A 12 11.05 -33.10 -27.18
C LEU A 12 10.55 -31.89 -26.39
N ARG A 13 9.44 -32.11 -25.68
CA ARG A 13 9.02 -31.20 -24.60
C ARG A 13 10.08 -31.32 -23.51
N PRO A 14 10.79 -30.27 -23.11
CA PRO A 14 11.71 -30.40 -22.00
C PRO A 14 10.93 -30.61 -20.70
N THR A 15 11.52 -31.44 -19.86
CA THR A 15 10.93 -31.92 -18.62
C THR A 15 10.80 -30.77 -17.62
N LYS A 16 9.59 -30.60 -17.06
CA LYS A 16 9.34 -29.81 -15.85
C LYS A 16 10.38 -30.18 -14.77
N VAL A 17 10.81 -29.23 -13.96
CA VAL A 17 11.78 -29.47 -12.88
C VAL A 17 11.32 -30.64 -12.02
N ILE A 18 12.13 -31.70 -11.95
CA ILE A 18 11.97 -32.75 -10.94
C ILE A 18 12.78 -32.28 -9.73
N LEU A 19 12.14 -31.51 -8.83
CA LEU A 19 12.72 -31.28 -7.51
C LEU A 19 12.88 -32.63 -6.80
N PRO A 20 13.88 -32.79 -5.91
CA PRO A 20 14.03 -34.03 -5.16
C PRO A 20 12.71 -34.41 -4.46
N GLU A 21 12.41 -35.71 -4.35
CA GLU A 21 11.39 -36.18 -3.41
C GLU A 21 11.67 -35.60 -2.02
N LEU A 22 10.62 -35.40 -1.20
CA LEU A 22 10.80 -34.90 0.17
C LEU A 22 11.88 -35.74 0.86
N VAL A 23 13.02 -35.13 1.15
CA VAL A 23 14.06 -35.83 1.89
C VAL A 23 13.66 -35.73 3.35
N ASP A 24 13.19 -36.84 3.92
CA ASP A 24 13.22 -36.99 5.37
C ASP A 24 14.69 -36.84 5.78
N PHE A 25 15.03 -35.80 6.55
CA PHE A 25 16.39 -35.44 6.96
C PHE A 25 17.03 -36.48 7.91
N ARG A 26 16.64 -37.76 7.78
CA ARG A 26 16.97 -38.89 8.65
C ARG A 26 17.67 -40.06 7.94
N SER A 27 17.95 -40.00 6.64
CA SER A 27 18.73 -41.07 5.98
C SER A 27 19.66 -40.58 4.88
N ASP A 28 20.95 -40.89 5.10
CA ASP A 28 22.14 -40.86 4.24
C ASP A 28 22.67 -39.48 3.79
N ALA A 29 23.89 -39.16 4.25
CA ALA A 29 24.53 -37.85 4.12
C ALA A 29 24.73 -37.37 2.66
N GLU A 30 24.92 -38.29 1.71
CA GLU A 30 25.07 -37.96 0.28
C GLU A 30 23.74 -37.51 -0.36
N GLY A 31 22.61 -38.12 0.02
CA GLY A 31 21.28 -37.74 -0.46
C GLY A 31 20.84 -36.37 0.06
N ILE A 32 21.17 -36.06 1.32
CA ILE A 32 20.96 -34.75 1.95
C ILE A 32 21.79 -33.67 1.25
N SER A 33 23.05 -33.97 0.90
CA SER A 33 23.94 -33.06 0.18
C SER A 33 23.38 -32.69 -1.20
N LEU A 34 22.96 -33.68 -2.00
CA LEU A 34 22.45 -33.42 -3.35
C LEU A 34 21.11 -32.64 -3.36
N ALA A 35 20.21 -32.94 -2.41
CA ALA A 35 18.97 -32.18 -2.28
C ALA A 35 19.23 -30.74 -1.83
N THR A 36 20.16 -30.54 -0.89
CA THR A 36 20.61 -29.22 -0.44
C THR A 36 21.18 -28.40 -1.59
N THR A 37 22.08 -28.97 -2.40
CA THR A 37 22.65 -28.30 -3.58
C THR A 37 21.56 -27.89 -4.59
N LYS A 38 20.57 -28.75 -4.87
CA LYS A 38 19.49 -28.42 -5.81
C LYS A 38 18.59 -27.28 -5.31
N VAL A 39 18.19 -27.33 -4.04
CA VAL A 39 17.34 -26.29 -3.43
C VAL A 39 18.12 -24.97 -3.33
N MET A 40 19.40 -25.03 -2.93
CA MET A 40 20.24 -23.84 -2.86
C MET A 40 20.47 -23.22 -4.24
N LYS A 41 20.66 -24.03 -5.28
CA LYS A 41 20.77 -23.52 -6.66
C LYS A 41 19.51 -22.79 -7.12
N TYR A 42 18.33 -23.32 -6.79
CA TYR A 42 17.05 -22.63 -7.05
C TYR A 42 16.99 -21.28 -6.31
N LEU A 43 17.33 -21.27 -5.03
CA LEU A 43 17.31 -20.06 -4.20
C LEU A 43 18.29 -19.00 -4.73
N LYS A 44 19.49 -19.41 -5.17
CA LYS A 44 20.48 -18.53 -5.82
C LYS A 44 19.93 -17.92 -7.11
N SER A 45 19.31 -18.74 -7.98
CA SER A 45 18.77 -18.26 -9.27
C SER A 45 17.69 -17.19 -9.15
N PHE A 46 17.03 -17.08 -7.98
CA PHE A 46 16.02 -16.07 -7.72
C PHE A 46 16.47 -15.01 -6.69
N GLY A 47 17.75 -14.96 -6.32
CA GLY A 47 18.30 -13.88 -5.49
C GLY A 47 18.13 -14.05 -3.98
N TYR A 48 17.68 -15.22 -3.50
CA TYR A 48 17.56 -15.51 -2.05
C TYR A 48 18.90 -15.80 -1.37
N ALA A 49 19.94 -16.05 -2.17
CA ALA A 49 21.31 -16.24 -1.74
C ALA A 49 22.24 -15.70 -2.82
N THR A 50 23.43 -15.23 -2.42
CA THR A 50 24.47 -14.83 -3.38
C THR A 50 25.09 -16.06 -4.05
N GLU A 51 25.68 -15.88 -5.23
CA GLU A 51 26.33 -16.98 -5.96
C GLU A 51 27.43 -17.67 -5.14
N ASP A 52 28.17 -16.90 -4.34
CA ASP A 52 29.23 -17.35 -3.45
C ASP A 52 28.74 -17.87 -2.09
N ALA A 53 27.43 -17.83 -1.81
CA ALA A 53 26.88 -18.30 -0.55
C ALA A 53 27.20 -19.80 -0.34
N PRO A 54 27.69 -20.19 0.86
CA PRO A 54 28.00 -21.58 1.17
C PRO A 54 26.78 -22.50 1.01
N GLU A 55 26.99 -23.70 0.50
CA GLU A 55 25.94 -24.75 0.45
C GLU A 55 25.87 -25.49 1.79
N ASP A 56 25.60 -24.75 2.88
CA ASP A 56 25.47 -25.27 4.23
C ASP A 56 24.07 -25.06 4.81
N ALA A 57 23.75 -25.79 5.89
CA ALA A 57 22.43 -25.73 6.51
C ALA A 57 22.03 -24.31 7.00
N PRO A 58 22.93 -23.50 7.60
CA PRO A 58 22.61 -22.12 7.98
C PRO A 58 22.24 -21.23 6.79
N SER A 59 23.03 -21.27 5.71
CA SER A 59 22.80 -20.44 4.52
C SER A 59 21.52 -20.86 3.80
N LEU A 60 21.30 -22.18 3.68
CA LEU A 60 20.05 -22.73 3.14
C LEU A 60 18.84 -22.27 3.95
N SER A 61 18.91 -22.36 5.28
CA SER A 61 17.80 -21.96 6.15
C SER A 61 17.49 -20.47 6.04
N LYS A 62 18.52 -19.61 5.98
CA LYS A 62 18.35 -18.16 5.76
C LYS A 62 17.63 -17.86 4.44
N ALA A 63 18.07 -18.49 3.35
CA ALA A 63 17.48 -18.31 2.03
C ALA A 63 16.04 -18.86 1.96
N LEU A 64 15.77 -20.01 2.59
CA LEU A 64 14.43 -20.58 2.69
C LEU A 64 13.46 -19.70 3.45
N LYS A 65 13.89 -19.07 4.56
CA LYS A 65 13.03 -18.13 5.31
C LYS A 65 12.57 -16.97 4.44
N SER A 66 13.48 -16.42 3.65
CA SER A 66 13.20 -15.34 2.72
C SER A 66 12.22 -15.76 1.62
N PHE A 67 12.41 -16.96 1.05
CA PHE A 67 11.49 -17.51 0.04
C PHE A 67 10.10 -17.79 0.61
N GLN A 68 10.02 -18.41 1.79
CA GLN A 68 8.76 -18.68 2.47
C GLN A 68 8.00 -17.40 2.81
N GLN A 69 8.73 -16.36 3.22
CA GLN A 69 8.14 -15.06 3.49
C GLN A 69 7.50 -14.44 2.24
N LEU A 70 8.21 -14.41 1.11
CA LEU A 70 7.66 -13.92 -0.15
C LEU A 70 6.43 -14.72 -0.58
N GLY A 71 6.51 -16.05 -0.43
CA GLY A 71 5.43 -16.99 -0.71
C GLY A 71 4.24 -16.94 0.23
N SER A 72 4.25 -16.07 1.25
CA SER A 72 3.25 -16.04 2.32
C SER A 72 3.04 -17.39 3.01
N LEU A 73 4.10 -18.20 3.11
CA LEU A 73 4.12 -19.45 3.87
C LEU A 73 4.52 -19.19 5.33
N THR A 74 4.25 -20.17 6.19
CA THR A 74 4.86 -20.19 7.53
C THR A 74 6.39 -20.20 7.41
N VAL A 75 7.05 -19.21 8.02
CA VAL A 75 8.50 -19.03 7.94
C VAL A 75 9.22 -20.01 8.88
N THR A 76 9.48 -21.22 8.40
CA THR A 76 10.14 -22.31 9.14
C THR A 76 11.65 -22.36 8.89
N GLY A 77 12.11 -21.88 7.73
CA GLY A 77 13.49 -22.05 7.24
C GLY A 77 13.85 -23.50 6.90
N ILE A 78 12.84 -24.33 6.64
CA ILE A 78 12.96 -25.76 6.34
C ILE A 78 12.33 -26.04 4.97
N PHE A 79 12.95 -26.91 4.17
CA PHE A 79 12.38 -27.36 2.90
C PHE A 79 11.28 -28.40 3.16
N ASP A 80 10.10 -27.93 3.55
CA ASP A 80 8.91 -28.75 3.81
C ASP A 80 8.02 -28.91 2.56
N GLN A 81 6.92 -29.68 2.67
CA GLN A 81 6.02 -29.95 1.54
C GLN A 81 5.39 -28.68 0.98
N ALA A 82 5.05 -27.71 1.83
CA ALA A 82 4.48 -26.44 1.38
C ALA A 82 5.51 -25.65 0.56
N THR A 83 6.75 -25.57 1.05
CA THR A 83 7.86 -24.93 0.36
C THR A 83 8.17 -25.61 -0.96
N LYS A 84 8.19 -26.95 -1.00
CA LYS A 84 8.38 -27.73 -2.22
C LYS A 84 7.27 -27.42 -3.24
N THR A 85 6.01 -27.53 -2.84
CA THR A 85 4.87 -27.25 -3.73
C THR A 85 4.95 -25.83 -4.29
N LEU A 86 5.34 -24.85 -3.46
CA LEU A 86 5.53 -23.48 -3.93
C LEU A 86 6.69 -23.36 -4.93
N MET A 87 7.84 -23.97 -4.65
CA MET A 87 8.99 -23.99 -5.56
C MET A 87 8.68 -24.67 -6.90
N GLU A 88 7.72 -25.60 -6.95
CA GLU A 88 7.26 -26.28 -8.17
C GLU A 88 6.19 -25.49 -8.92
N THR A 89 5.56 -24.50 -8.28
CA THR A 89 4.49 -23.69 -8.89
C THR A 89 5.06 -22.77 -9.97
N PRO A 90 4.45 -22.70 -11.16
CA PRO A 90 4.92 -21.83 -12.24
C PRO A 90 5.09 -20.37 -11.81
N ARG A 91 6.16 -19.73 -12.28
CA ARG A 91 6.55 -18.40 -11.82
C ARG A 91 7.20 -17.53 -12.89
N CYS A 92 7.38 -16.25 -12.60
CA CYS A 92 8.26 -15.36 -13.35
C CYS A 92 9.73 -15.79 -13.19
N GLY A 93 10.50 -15.66 -14.27
CA GLY A 93 11.92 -16.00 -14.33
C GLY A 93 12.87 -14.93 -13.81
N ARG A 94 12.33 -13.79 -13.37
CA ARG A 94 13.11 -12.69 -12.82
C ARG A 94 13.51 -12.95 -11.37
N VAL A 95 14.66 -12.40 -10.96
CA VAL A 95 15.10 -12.47 -9.56
C VAL A 95 14.13 -11.75 -8.65
N ASP A 96 13.91 -12.30 -7.45
CA ASP A 96 13.09 -11.66 -6.44
C ASP A 96 13.96 -10.67 -5.68
N ASN A 97 13.53 -9.41 -5.66
CA ASN A 97 14.16 -8.40 -4.81
C ASN A 97 13.73 -8.61 -3.35
N VAL A 98 14.29 -9.65 -2.73
CA VAL A 98 14.28 -9.80 -1.28
C VAL A 98 15.22 -8.76 -0.74
N LYS A 99 14.70 -7.56 -0.47
CA LYS A 99 15.30 -6.80 0.62
C LYS A 99 15.20 -7.73 1.82
N GLU A 100 16.30 -8.00 2.52
CA GLU A 100 16.17 -8.38 3.93
C GLU A 100 15.08 -7.47 4.49
N GLU A 101 14.17 -8.00 5.31
CA GLU A 101 13.45 -7.12 6.21
C GLU A 101 14.52 -6.32 6.95
N THR A 102 14.91 -5.19 6.37
CA THR A 102 14.96 -3.97 7.12
C THR A 102 13.54 -3.90 7.64
N THR A 103 13.38 -4.49 8.82
CA THR A 103 12.92 -3.78 10.00
C THR A 103 13.49 -2.35 9.98
N ALA A 104 13.15 -1.56 8.96
CA ALA A 104 13.08 -0.13 9.06
C ALA A 104 11.85 0.07 9.94
N GLU A 105 12.06 -0.17 11.24
CA GLU A 105 11.17 0.17 12.32
C GLU A 105 10.60 1.57 12.01
N GLY A 106 9.29 1.66 11.77
CA GLY A 106 8.59 2.92 11.53
C GLY A 106 8.71 3.52 10.12
N GLY A 107 9.11 2.72 9.12
CA GLY A 107 8.99 3.12 7.72
C GLY A 107 7.56 3.02 7.21
N MET A 108 7.07 4.06 6.52
CA MET A 108 5.94 3.89 5.62
C MET A 108 6.43 2.95 4.49
N GLN A 109 6.17 1.65 4.61
CA GLN A 109 6.52 0.61 3.67
C GLN A 109 5.64 0.73 2.43
N VAL A 110 6.32 0.99 1.33
CA VAL A 110 5.73 0.87 0.01
C VAL A 110 5.66 -0.63 -0.30
N PHE A 111 4.47 -1.21 -0.34
CA PHE A 111 4.29 -2.65 -0.62
C PHE A 111 4.74 -3.03 -2.03
N PHE A 112 4.53 -2.15 -3.00
CA PHE A 112 5.07 -2.29 -4.35
C PHE A 112 6.58 -2.00 -4.37
N VAL A 113 7.32 -2.74 -5.19
CA VAL A 113 8.77 -2.56 -5.33
C VAL A 113 9.05 -1.93 -6.69
N PRO A 114 9.25 -0.60 -6.79
CA PRO A 114 9.57 0.04 -8.06
C PRO A 114 11.07 -0.12 -8.36
N TRP A 115 11.45 -0.31 -9.63
CA TRP A 115 12.84 -0.14 -10.03
C TRP A 115 13.29 1.31 -9.91
N PRO A 116 14.61 1.58 -9.81
CA PRO A 116 15.11 2.95 -9.84
C PRO A 116 14.74 3.70 -11.12
N ASN A 117 14.69 2.97 -12.25
CA ASN A 117 14.48 3.55 -13.57
C ASN A 117 13.00 3.49 -14.01
N LYS A 118 12.62 4.36 -14.94
CA LYS A 118 11.34 4.36 -15.67
C LYS A 118 11.57 4.86 -17.10
N PHE A 119 10.56 4.74 -17.96
CA PHE A 119 10.58 5.47 -19.22
C PHE A 119 10.38 6.98 -18.99
N ASP A 120 11.19 7.80 -19.67
CA ASP A 120 11.07 9.27 -19.62
C ASP A 120 9.97 9.82 -20.54
N LYS A 121 9.39 8.96 -21.38
CA LYS A 121 8.30 9.27 -22.31
C LYS A 121 7.06 8.47 -21.96
N THR A 122 5.90 8.95 -22.42
CA THR A 122 4.60 8.31 -22.19
C THR A 122 4.16 7.42 -23.35
N GLU A 123 4.64 7.65 -24.57
CA GLU A 123 4.40 6.74 -25.70
C GLU A 123 5.50 5.67 -25.77
N ILE A 124 5.14 4.44 -25.42
CA ILE A 124 6.02 3.27 -25.44
C ILE A 124 5.69 2.41 -26.66
N THR A 125 6.70 2.08 -27.45
CA THR A 125 6.55 1.27 -28.66
C THR A 125 7.04 -0.15 -28.43
N TYR A 126 6.35 -1.13 -29.02
CA TYR A 126 6.74 -2.54 -28.90
C TYR A 126 6.72 -3.26 -30.24
N ARG A 127 7.44 -4.37 -30.36
CA ARG A 127 7.48 -5.21 -31.56
C ARG A 127 7.57 -6.68 -31.22
N PHE A 128 6.83 -7.51 -31.96
CA PHE A 128 7.02 -8.96 -31.94
C PHE A 128 8.13 -9.36 -32.91
N GLU A 129 9.14 -10.07 -32.42
CA GLU A 129 10.18 -10.67 -33.25
C GLU A 129 9.79 -12.08 -33.71
N GLN A 130 9.28 -12.89 -32.79
CA GLN A 130 8.89 -14.28 -33.01
C GLN A 130 7.55 -14.55 -32.32
N PHE A 131 6.84 -15.58 -32.81
CA PHE A 131 5.56 -16.04 -32.28
C PHE A 131 5.65 -17.54 -32.02
N THR A 132 5.03 -18.02 -30.93
CA THR A 132 4.82 -19.45 -30.72
C THR A 132 3.89 -20.03 -31.82
N PRO A 133 4.14 -21.27 -32.31
CA PRO A 133 3.22 -22.00 -33.17
C PRO A 133 1.94 -22.48 -32.46
N ASP A 134 1.88 -22.45 -31.12
CA ASP A 134 0.74 -22.95 -30.34
C ASP A 134 -0.55 -22.15 -30.56
N MET A 135 -0.43 -20.90 -31.00
CA MET A 135 -1.58 -20.07 -31.31
C MET A 135 -1.33 -19.11 -32.48
N THR A 136 -2.41 -18.66 -33.12
CA THR A 136 -2.30 -17.71 -34.24
C THR A 136 -1.70 -16.37 -33.77
N PRO A 137 -0.88 -15.69 -34.58
CA PRO A 137 -0.32 -14.38 -34.23
C PRO A 137 -1.35 -13.34 -33.78
N SER A 138 -2.58 -13.38 -34.32
CA SER A 138 -3.65 -12.47 -33.90
C SER A 138 -4.11 -12.68 -32.45
N LYS A 139 -4.13 -13.94 -31.97
CA LYS A 139 -4.44 -14.25 -30.57
C LYS A 139 -3.32 -13.80 -29.64
N ILE A 140 -2.07 -13.99 -30.04
CA ILE A 140 -0.88 -13.54 -29.29
C ILE A 140 -0.90 -12.02 -29.14
N ARG A 141 -1.04 -11.30 -30.27
CA ARG A 141 -1.15 -9.85 -30.28
C ARG A 141 -2.27 -9.35 -29.38
N ARG A 142 -3.44 -9.98 -29.44
CA ARG A 142 -4.58 -9.60 -28.60
C ARG A 142 -4.28 -9.79 -27.11
N ALA A 143 -3.78 -10.96 -26.71
CA ALA A 143 -3.46 -11.24 -25.31
C ALA A 143 -2.47 -10.21 -24.71
N VAL A 144 -1.42 -9.87 -25.46
CA VAL A 144 -0.43 -8.87 -25.04
C VAL A 144 -1.00 -7.45 -25.07
N SER A 145 -1.76 -7.09 -26.11
CA SER A 145 -2.38 -5.76 -26.24
C SER A 145 -3.43 -5.51 -25.15
N ASP A 146 -4.17 -6.53 -24.74
CA ASP A 146 -5.12 -6.44 -23.64
C ASP A 146 -4.38 -6.15 -22.32
N GLY A 147 -3.24 -6.82 -22.08
CA GLY A 147 -2.36 -6.51 -20.94
C GLY A 147 -1.83 -5.07 -20.95
N PHE A 148 -1.34 -4.59 -22.09
CA PHE A 148 -0.91 -3.19 -22.24
C PHE A 148 -2.06 -2.20 -21.98
N SER A 149 -3.28 -2.56 -22.39
CA SER A 149 -4.46 -1.74 -22.18
C SER A 149 -4.82 -1.59 -20.71
N CYS A 150 -4.66 -2.64 -19.90
CA CYS A 150 -4.85 -2.57 -18.44
C CYS A 150 -3.94 -1.51 -17.80
N TRP A 151 -2.64 -1.52 -18.13
CA TRP A 151 -1.68 -0.54 -17.58
C TRP A 151 -1.88 0.88 -18.15
N ALA A 152 -2.23 1.01 -19.43
CA ALA A 152 -2.54 2.30 -20.06
C ALA A 152 -3.86 2.93 -19.56
N ALA A 153 -4.74 2.14 -18.94
CA ALA A 153 -6.00 2.66 -18.39
C ALA A 153 -5.77 3.48 -17.12
N ILE A 154 -4.73 3.17 -16.34
CA ILE A 154 -4.43 3.79 -15.04
C ILE A 154 -3.25 4.79 -15.12
N THR A 155 -2.30 4.58 -16.03
CA THR A 155 -1.13 5.45 -16.20
C THR A 155 -1.25 6.39 -17.41
N PRO A 156 -0.49 7.51 -17.45
CA PRO A 156 -0.34 8.32 -18.66
C PRO A 156 0.28 7.59 -19.86
N LEU A 157 0.70 6.34 -19.70
CA LEU A 157 1.36 5.59 -20.76
C LEU A 157 0.39 5.19 -21.87
N SER A 158 0.90 5.16 -23.09
CA SER A 158 0.24 4.58 -24.25
C SER A 158 1.19 3.63 -24.96
N PHE A 159 0.66 2.50 -25.44
CA PHE A 159 1.46 1.45 -26.08
C PHE A 159 1.11 1.34 -27.56
N ARG A 160 2.11 1.21 -28.42
CA ARG A 160 1.92 1.08 -29.87
C ARG A 160 2.83 0.03 -30.48
N GLU A 161 2.25 -0.95 -31.19
CA GLU A 161 3.02 -1.89 -32.01
C GLU A 161 3.69 -1.16 -33.19
N VAL A 162 4.99 -1.41 -33.40
CA VAL A 162 5.76 -0.85 -34.51
C VAL A 162 6.52 -1.94 -35.26
N SER A 163 6.93 -1.65 -36.50
CA SER A 163 7.69 -2.60 -37.32
C SER A 163 9.21 -2.54 -37.09
N LYS A 164 9.73 -1.45 -36.51
CA LYS A 164 11.15 -1.25 -36.16
C LYS A 164 11.31 -0.08 -35.18
N GLY A 165 12.42 -0.08 -34.43
CA GLY A 165 12.78 1.03 -33.54
C GLY A 165 11.97 1.04 -32.24
N GLU A 166 11.57 -0.15 -31.80
CA GLU A 166 10.80 -0.44 -30.59
C GLU A 166 11.54 -0.09 -29.30
N ASP A 167 10.78 0.22 -28.25
CA ASP A 167 11.27 0.30 -26.87
C ASP A 167 11.23 -1.05 -26.15
N VAL A 168 10.31 -1.93 -26.58
CA VAL A 168 10.06 -3.25 -25.97
C VAL A 168 10.08 -4.32 -27.06
N LEU A 169 11.07 -5.22 -27.01
CA LEU A 169 11.13 -6.37 -27.89
C LEU A 169 10.40 -7.57 -27.25
N ILE A 170 9.46 -8.17 -27.99
CA ILE A 170 8.68 -9.32 -27.54
C ILE A 170 9.06 -10.54 -28.37
N HIS A 171 9.44 -11.63 -27.71
CA HIS A 171 9.88 -12.85 -28.40
C HIS A 171 9.59 -14.11 -27.60
N PHE A 172 9.52 -15.22 -28.32
CA PHE A 172 9.34 -16.57 -27.80
C PHE A 172 10.61 -17.37 -28.07
N THR A 173 11.19 -17.98 -27.05
CA THR A 173 12.47 -18.71 -27.17
C THR A 173 12.51 -19.89 -26.20
N PRO A 174 13.29 -20.95 -26.48
CA PRO A 174 13.57 -21.98 -25.49
C PRO A 174 14.15 -21.38 -24.19
N ARG A 175 13.74 -21.93 -23.05
CA ARG A 175 14.18 -21.56 -21.72
C ARG A 175 15.66 -21.88 -21.55
N PRO A 176 16.45 -20.95 -20.99
CA PRO A 176 17.80 -21.27 -20.56
C PRO A 176 17.73 -22.18 -19.33
N GLY A 177 18.08 -23.46 -19.51
CA GLY A 177 18.18 -24.44 -18.43
C GLY A 177 16.85 -25.06 -18.01
N THR A 178 16.86 -25.74 -16.86
CA THR A 178 15.68 -26.40 -16.29
C THR A 178 15.04 -25.47 -15.26
N GLY A 179 13.72 -25.27 -15.36
CA GLY A 179 12.99 -24.32 -14.51
C GLY A 179 11.48 -24.50 -14.65
N ASN A 180 10.72 -23.84 -13.79
CA ASN A 180 9.28 -23.65 -13.90
C ASN A 180 8.92 -22.19 -14.21
N THR A 181 9.87 -21.48 -14.82
CA THR A 181 9.72 -20.07 -15.21
C THR A 181 8.95 -19.99 -16.52
N LEU A 182 7.94 -19.13 -16.60
CA LEU A 182 7.09 -19.03 -17.80
C LEU A 182 7.56 -17.93 -18.75
N ALA A 183 8.03 -16.84 -18.19
CA ALA A 183 8.49 -15.68 -18.93
C ALA A 183 9.50 -14.88 -18.10
N ASN A 184 10.06 -13.84 -18.70
CA ASN A 184 10.95 -12.88 -18.05
C ASN A 184 10.93 -11.55 -18.81
N ALA A 185 11.02 -10.44 -18.08
CA ALA A 185 11.03 -9.10 -18.63
C ALA A 185 12.08 -8.17 -17.99
N GLY A 186 12.53 -7.19 -18.78
CA GLY A 186 13.61 -6.28 -18.42
C GLY A 186 13.15 -4.86 -18.02
N PRO A 187 13.96 -4.13 -17.21
CA PRO A 187 13.78 -2.71 -16.92
C PRO A 187 13.76 -1.76 -18.10
N PRO A 188 13.08 -0.61 -17.95
CA PRO A 188 13.45 0.57 -18.71
C PRO A 188 14.83 1.14 -18.26
N PRO A 189 15.53 1.91 -19.12
CA PRO A 189 15.18 2.20 -20.53
C PRO A 189 15.61 1.07 -21.48
N GLY A 190 14.78 0.79 -22.48
CA GLY A 190 14.98 -0.33 -23.41
C GLY A 190 14.68 -1.66 -22.72
N SER A 191 13.50 -2.21 -22.98
CA SER A 191 12.94 -3.35 -22.29
C SER A 191 12.69 -4.52 -23.25
N TYR A 192 12.34 -5.67 -22.70
CA TYR A 192 11.98 -6.86 -23.45
C TYR A 192 10.97 -7.69 -22.67
N MET A 193 10.24 -8.55 -23.37
CA MET A 193 9.44 -9.63 -22.78
C MET A 193 9.76 -10.92 -23.50
N THR A 194 10.26 -11.89 -22.74
CA THR A 194 10.61 -13.22 -23.22
C THR A 194 9.60 -14.21 -22.70
N PHE A 195 8.89 -14.89 -23.59
CA PHE A 195 8.03 -16.02 -23.24
C PHE A 195 8.79 -17.31 -23.56
N TYR A 196 8.79 -18.29 -22.65
CA TYR A 196 9.52 -19.53 -22.88
C TYR A 196 8.69 -20.52 -23.69
N GLU A 197 9.23 -20.96 -24.82
CA GLU A 197 8.55 -21.84 -25.80
C GLU A 197 8.36 -23.28 -25.29
N ASP A 198 8.99 -23.64 -24.18
CA ASP A 198 8.83 -24.95 -23.54
C ASP A 198 7.47 -25.10 -22.83
N GLU A 199 6.76 -24.00 -22.66
CA GLU A 199 5.45 -23.95 -22.05
C GLU A 199 4.35 -24.16 -23.08
N ASP A 200 3.28 -24.85 -22.68
CA ASP A 200 2.08 -24.96 -23.48
C ASP A 200 1.33 -23.61 -23.46
N TRP A 201 1.31 -22.93 -24.62
CA TRP A 201 0.62 -21.66 -24.83
C TRP A 201 -0.71 -21.84 -25.57
N LEU A 202 -1.36 -23.00 -25.51
CA LEU A 202 -2.66 -23.23 -26.17
C LEU A 202 -3.80 -22.39 -25.56
N ASP A 203 -3.66 -21.96 -24.30
CA ASP A 203 -4.61 -21.08 -23.61
C ASP A 203 -4.18 -19.60 -23.69
N SER A 204 -4.95 -18.80 -24.41
CA SER A 204 -4.72 -17.35 -24.51
C SER A 204 -4.87 -16.62 -23.17
N SER A 205 -5.63 -17.18 -22.22
CA SER A 205 -5.83 -16.59 -20.88
C SER A 205 -4.57 -16.73 -20.04
N LYS A 206 -3.89 -17.89 -20.11
CA LYS A 206 -2.55 -18.09 -19.54
C LYS A 206 -1.56 -17.07 -20.11
N LEU A 207 -1.50 -16.93 -21.43
CA LEU A 207 -0.60 -15.95 -22.07
C LEU A 207 -0.92 -14.51 -21.63
N ALA A 208 -2.19 -14.14 -21.56
CA ALA A 208 -2.61 -12.81 -21.17
C ALA A 208 -2.27 -12.51 -19.70
N ALA A 209 -2.46 -13.46 -18.79
CA ALA A 209 -2.09 -13.30 -17.38
C ALA A 209 -0.56 -13.15 -17.20
N VAL A 210 0.24 -13.98 -17.90
CA VAL A 210 1.70 -13.85 -17.86
C VAL A 210 2.14 -12.53 -18.49
N ALA A 211 1.58 -12.16 -19.64
CA ALA A 211 1.89 -10.88 -20.28
C ALA A 211 1.54 -9.68 -19.39
N LEU A 212 0.39 -9.70 -18.68
CA LEU A 212 0.01 -8.64 -17.76
C LEU A 212 1.08 -8.41 -16.68
N HIS A 213 1.63 -9.48 -16.10
CA HIS A 213 2.74 -9.46 -15.14
C HIS A 213 4.03 -8.92 -15.78
N GLU A 214 4.46 -9.50 -16.90
CA GLU A 214 5.69 -9.09 -17.57
C GLU A 214 5.65 -7.62 -18.04
N ILE A 215 4.46 -7.10 -18.38
CA ILE A 215 4.29 -5.68 -18.69
C ILE A 215 4.49 -4.80 -17.45
N GLY A 216 4.12 -5.27 -16.25
CA GLY A 216 4.44 -4.57 -15.00
C GLY A 216 5.96 -4.37 -14.85
N HIS A 217 6.75 -5.39 -15.17
CA HIS A 217 8.20 -5.26 -15.29
C HIS A 217 8.64 -4.31 -16.39
N VAL A 218 8.05 -4.37 -17.59
CA VAL A 218 8.33 -3.43 -18.69
C VAL A 218 8.16 -1.98 -18.23
N ILE A 219 7.12 -1.68 -17.46
CA ILE A 219 6.88 -0.34 -16.91
C ILE A 219 7.68 -0.08 -15.62
N GLY A 220 8.52 -1.01 -15.15
CA GLY A 220 9.48 -0.79 -14.07
C GLY A 220 8.96 -1.13 -12.67
N LEU A 221 7.95 -1.98 -12.56
CA LEU A 221 7.56 -2.61 -11.29
C LEU A 221 8.38 -3.89 -11.09
N ASP A 222 8.61 -4.25 -9.83
CA ASP A 222 9.26 -5.49 -9.43
C ASP A 222 8.30 -6.35 -8.62
N HIS A 223 8.75 -7.56 -8.29
CA HIS A 223 7.95 -8.51 -7.53
C HIS A 223 7.52 -7.97 -6.17
N THR A 224 6.30 -8.32 -5.78
CA THR A 224 5.71 -8.03 -4.47
C THR A 224 5.34 -9.33 -3.75
N SER A 225 5.35 -9.30 -2.41
CA SER A 225 4.88 -10.42 -1.58
C SER A 225 3.36 -10.42 -1.40
N VAL A 226 2.65 -9.37 -1.86
CA VAL A 226 1.21 -9.26 -1.70
C VAL A 226 0.50 -10.43 -2.41
N PRO A 227 -0.31 -11.22 -1.68
CA PRO A 227 -1.06 -12.32 -2.28
C PRO A 227 -2.05 -11.81 -3.34
N ASN A 228 -2.19 -12.54 -4.44
CA ASN A 228 -3.08 -12.21 -5.56
C ASN A 228 -2.74 -10.91 -6.31
N SER A 229 -1.60 -10.26 -6.02
CA SER A 229 -1.09 -9.19 -6.89
C SER A 229 -0.69 -9.74 -8.24
N THR A 230 -0.90 -8.95 -9.29
CA THR A 230 -0.39 -9.25 -10.63
C THR A 230 1.13 -9.37 -10.60
N MET A 231 1.82 -8.52 -9.83
CA MET A 231 3.27 -8.55 -9.66
C MET A 231 3.77 -9.59 -8.64
N ASN A 232 2.92 -10.48 -8.12
CA ASN A 232 3.41 -11.64 -7.38
C ASN A 232 4.16 -12.58 -8.35
N PRO A 233 5.38 -13.05 -8.02
CA PRO A 233 6.16 -13.88 -8.93
C PRO A 233 5.54 -15.25 -9.19
N ILE A 234 4.67 -15.75 -8.30
CA ILE A 234 4.09 -17.08 -8.36
C ILE A 234 2.69 -16.98 -8.97
N PHE A 235 2.49 -17.60 -10.13
CA PHE A 235 1.25 -17.44 -10.89
C PHE A 235 0.10 -18.24 -10.28
N SER A 236 -1.01 -17.56 -9.94
CA SER A 236 -2.26 -18.20 -9.51
C SER A 236 -3.28 -18.39 -10.64
N PHE A 237 -3.04 -17.81 -11.83
CA PHE A 237 -3.88 -17.80 -13.06
C PHE A 237 -5.39 -17.51 -12.86
N SER A 238 -5.81 -17.13 -11.66
CA SER A 238 -7.20 -17.01 -11.23
C SER A 238 -7.69 -15.56 -11.19
N TYR A 239 -6.77 -14.61 -11.36
CA TYR A 239 -7.05 -13.18 -11.29
C TYR A 239 -6.49 -12.47 -12.53
N PHE A 240 -7.33 -11.66 -13.16
CA PHE A 240 -7.02 -10.91 -14.39
C PHE A 240 -7.10 -9.38 -14.18
N GLU A 241 -7.23 -8.93 -12.93
CA GLU A 241 -7.33 -7.51 -12.58
C GLU A 241 -6.08 -7.06 -11.83
N LEU A 242 -5.68 -5.81 -12.04
CA LEU A 242 -4.59 -5.20 -11.28
C LEU A 242 -5.01 -5.06 -9.81
N HIS A 243 -4.19 -5.57 -8.92
CA HIS A 243 -4.37 -5.40 -7.48
C HIS A 243 -4.09 -3.94 -7.09
N PRO A 244 -4.70 -3.40 -6.01
CA PRO A 244 -4.39 -2.06 -5.53
C PRO A 244 -2.90 -1.79 -5.34
N ASP A 245 -2.12 -2.80 -4.96
CA ASP A 245 -0.64 -2.71 -4.87
C ASP A 245 0.02 -2.42 -6.24
N ASP A 246 -0.42 -3.11 -7.29
CA ASP A 246 0.06 -2.93 -8.66
C ASP A 246 -0.24 -1.52 -9.17
N ILE A 247 -1.47 -1.07 -8.92
CA ILE A 247 -1.97 0.25 -9.31
C ILE A 247 -1.19 1.34 -8.58
N HIS A 248 -0.96 1.18 -7.28
CA HIS A 248 -0.14 2.10 -6.50
C HIS A 248 1.29 2.16 -7.04
N GLY A 249 1.90 1.03 -7.41
CA GLY A 249 3.24 1.01 -7.99
C GLY A 249 3.32 1.71 -9.35
N ALA A 250 2.33 1.48 -10.21
CA ALA A 250 2.27 2.15 -11.51
C ALA A 250 2.08 3.67 -11.36
N HIS A 251 1.18 4.11 -10.48
CA HIS A 251 0.98 5.53 -10.17
C HIS A 251 2.20 6.18 -9.53
N PHE A 252 2.89 5.46 -8.64
CA PHE A 252 4.16 5.93 -8.11
C PHE A 252 5.17 6.24 -9.21
N LYS A 253 5.25 5.39 -10.24
CA LYS A 253 6.20 5.56 -11.35
C LYS A 253 5.78 6.63 -12.35
N TYR A 254 4.53 6.60 -12.79
CA TYR A 254 4.07 7.38 -13.94
C TYR A 254 3.04 8.44 -13.61
N GLY A 255 2.54 8.48 -12.38
CA GLY A 255 1.36 9.25 -12.01
C GLY A 255 0.08 8.65 -12.59
N TRP A 256 -1.01 9.38 -12.43
CA TRP A 256 -2.32 9.05 -12.99
C TRP A 256 -2.46 9.54 -14.41
N ARG A 257 -3.14 8.77 -15.28
CA ARG A 257 -3.58 9.28 -16.59
C ARG A 257 -4.50 10.49 -16.42
N GLU A 258 -5.53 10.31 -15.61
CA GLU A 258 -6.49 11.31 -15.15
C GLU A 258 -7.03 10.81 -13.79
N PRO A 259 -6.85 11.53 -12.66
CA PRO A 259 -7.45 11.14 -11.40
C PRO A 259 -8.98 11.13 -11.54
N LYS A 260 -9.59 9.94 -11.50
CA LYS A 260 -11.03 9.79 -11.65
C LYS A 260 -11.69 9.94 -10.30
N TRP A 261 -12.36 11.05 -10.09
CA TRP A 261 -13.20 11.25 -8.92
C TRP A 261 -14.65 10.87 -9.24
N VAL A 262 -15.23 9.98 -8.45
CA VAL A 262 -16.64 9.62 -8.53
C VAL A 262 -17.41 10.41 -7.49
N ASN A 263 -18.41 11.19 -7.92
CA ASN A 263 -19.32 11.86 -7.00
C ASN A 263 -20.27 10.82 -6.38
N ILE A 264 -20.28 10.71 -5.05
CA ILE A 264 -21.05 9.69 -4.32
C ILE A 264 -22.16 10.26 -3.44
N SER A 265 -22.41 11.58 -3.46
CA SER A 265 -23.46 12.20 -2.63
C SER A 265 -24.28 13.29 -3.32
N GLY A 266 -23.77 13.91 -4.38
CA GLY A 266 -24.26 15.21 -4.85
C GLY A 266 -23.97 16.34 -3.84
N ALA A 267 -24.32 17.58 -4.20
CA ALA A 267 -24.17 18.72 -3.32
C ALA A 267 -25.14 18.63 -2.13
N ASP A 268 -24.60 18.79 -0.93
CA ASP A 268 -25.35 18.72 0.33
C ASP A 268 -24.67 19.66 1.35
N PRO A 269 -25.06 20.94 1.44
CA PRO A 269 -24.40 21.92 2.29
C PRO A 269 -24.53 21.59 3.80
N ASN A 270 -25.35 20.60 4.17
CA ASN A 270 -25.43 20.14 5.54
C ASN A 270 -24.25 19.22 5.91
N VAL A 271 -23.47 18.71 4.96
CA VAL A 271 -22.30 17.87 5.26
C VAL A 271 -21.20 18.71 5.92
N ARG A 272 -20.95 18.42 7.19
CA ARG A 272 -19.99 19.10 8.06
C ARG A 272 -18.59 18.50 7.95
N SER A 273 -18.49 17.18 8.07
CA SER A 273 -17.22 16.46 8.04
C SER A 273 -17.34 15.06 7.48
N ILE A 274 -16.23 14.50 7.02
CA ILE A 274 -16.13 13.13 6.49
C ILE A 274 -15.06 12.34 7.24
N LEU A 275 -15.24 11.02 7.32
CA LEU A 275 -14.34 10.13 8.05
C LEU A 275 -14.28 8.76 7.39
N SER A 276 -13.07 8.25 7.18
CA SER A 276 -12.82 6.89 6.69
C SER A 276 -11.94 6.12 7.67
N SER A 277 -12.22 4.84 7.87
CA SER A 277 -11.31 3.90 8.52
C SER A 277 -11.60 2.49 8.02
N SER A 278 -10.56 1.77 7.63
CA SER A 278 -10.59 0.48 6.96
C SER A 278 -11.56 0.54 5.77
N ASN A 279 -12.54 -0.35 5.73
CA ASN A 279 -13.58 -0.40 4.70
C ASN A 279 -14.84 0.42 5.07
N MET A 280 -14.80 1.28 6.08
CA MET A 280 -15.93 2.08 6.51
C MET A 280 -15.75 3.54 6.15
N PHE A 281 -16.84 4.18 5.75
CA PHE A 281 -16.88 5.59 5.41
C PHE A 281 -18.12 6.24 6.03
N PHE A 282 -17.95 7.41 6.62
CA PHE A 282 -18.99 8.13 7.34
C PHE A 282 -19.02 9.60 6.95
N LYS A 283 -20.20 10.22 7.10
CA LYS A 283 -20.37 11.67 7.10
C LYS A 283 -21.07 12.14 8.37
N LEU A 284 -20.67 13.31 8.85
CA LEU A 284 -21.35 14.08 9.90
C LEU A 284 -22.02 15.28 9.25
N THR A 285 -23.23 15.58 9.68
CA THR A 285 -24.02 16.72 9.20
C THR A 285 -24.14 17.82 10.26
N ASN A 286 -24.44 19.06 9.85
CA ASN A 286 -24.45 20.25 10.71
C ASN A 286 -25.48 20.19 11.86
N ASP A 287 -26.52 19.40 11.71
CA ASP A 287 -27.55 19.11 12.71
C ASP A 287 -27.13 18.00 13.71
N GLY A 288 -25.95 17.38 13.50
CA GLY A 288 -25.40 16.34 14.36
C GLY A 288 -25.73 14.91 13.93
N HIS A 289 -26.36 14.70 12.77
CA HIS A 289 -26.62 13.35 12.28
C HIS A 289 -25.34 12.71 11.71
N VAL A 290 -25.13 11.44 12.04
CA VAL A 290 -24.02 10.61 11.58
C VAL A 290 -24.56 9.54 10.65
N TRP A 291 -23.96 9.45 9.46
CA TRP A 291 -24.37 8.53 8.41
C TRP A 291 -23.19 7.64 8.01
N GLN A 292 -23.47 6.37 7.77
CA GLN A 292 -22.52 5.39 7.23
C GLN A 292 -22.82 5.16 5.75
N TYR A 293 -21.78 5.05 4.93
CA TYR A 293 -21.91 4.67 3.53
C TYR A 293 -22.05 3.15 3.40
N THR A 294 -23.11 2.66 2.74
CA THR A 294 -23.52 1.24 2.77
C THR A 294 -23.75 0.57 1.42
N ASP A 295 -23.37 1.19 0.29
CA ASP A 295 -23.47 0.71 -1.12
C ASP A 295 -24.42 1.56 -2.00
N PRO A 296 -24.01 1.88 -3.25
CA PRO A 296 -24.75 2.73 -4.20
C PRO A 296 -26.11 2.20 -4.70
N SER A 297 -26.50 0.95 -4.44
CA SER A 297 -27.73 0.34 -4.98
C SER A 297 -29.07 0.90 -4.44
N THR A 298 -29.06 1.79 -3.43
CA THR A 298 -30.29 2.36 -2.84
C THR A 298 -30.24 3.88 -2.69
N THR A 299 -29.29 4.40 -1.90
CA THR A 299 -28.94 5.84 -1.77
C THR A 299 -27.46 6.05 -1.42
N GLY A 300 -26.75 4.97 -1.10
CA GLY A 300 -25.39 5.01 -0.57
C GLY A 300 -25.31 5.24 0.93
N TRP A 301 -26.33 5.76 1.62
CA TRP A 301 -26.19 6.26 3.00
C TRP A 301 -27.24 5.73 3.97
N LYS A 302 -26.79 5.29 5.15
CA LYS A 302 -27.62 4.86 6.27
C LYS A 302 -27.35 5.72 7.50
N GLU A 303 -28.38 6.30 8.08
CA GLU A 303 -28.26 7.02 9.34
C GLU A 303 -27.93 6.04 10.49
N ILE A 304 -26.90 6.36 11.26
CA ILE A 304 -26.46 5.55 12.40
C ILE A 304 -26.47 6.32 13.71
N GLY A 305 -26.84 7.60 13.73
CA GLY A 305 -27.00 8.37 14.96
C GLY A 305 -27.47 9.80 14.70
N ASN A 306 -28.18 10.38 15.66
CA ASN A 306 -28.74 11.73 15.59
C ASN A 306 -28.56 12.51 16.89
N SER A 307 -27.52 12.19 17.66
CA SER A 307 -27.23 12.89 18.92
C SER A 307 -27.08 14.39 18.64
N GLN A 308 -28.03 15.17 19.16
CA GLN A 308 -28.10 16.61 18.93
C GLN A 308 -26.77 17.27 19.32
N GLY A 309 -26.17 17.96 18.35
CA GLY A 309 -24.92 18.68 18.56
C GLY A 309 -23.65 17.82 18.48
N THR A 310 -23.66 16.65 17.84
CA THR A 310 -22.41 15.96 17.46
C THR A 310 -21.55 16.90 16.59
N MET A 311 -20.31 17.16 17.02
CA MET A 311 -19.37 18.07 16.35
C MET A 311 -18.19 17.38 15.68
N GLN A 312 -17.82 16.20 16.18
CA GLN A 312 -16.68 15.43 15.70
C GLN A 312 -17.04 13.94 15.76
N ILE A 313 -16.63 13.21 14.73
CA ILE A 313 -16.58 11.76 14.71
C ILE A 313 -15.14 11.32 14.55
N VAL A 314 -14.74 10.25 15.24
CA VAL A 314 -13.44 9.61 15.09
C VAL A 314 -13.58 8.09 15.06
N CYS A 315 -12.73 7.43 14.29
CA CYS A 315 -12.81 5.98 14.12
C CYS A 315 -11.42 5.40 13.94
N GLU A 316 -11.22 4.23 14.53
CA GLU A 316 -10.10 3.35 14.23
C GLU A 316 -10.55 1.91 14.52
N ASN A 317 -10.07 0.95 13.73
CA ASN A 317 -10.29 -0.49 13.99
C ASN A 317 -11.77 -0.86 14.21
N LYS A 318 -12.65 -0.31 13.36
CA LYS A 318 -14.11 -0.50 13.40
C LYS A 318 -14.84 0.06 14.63
N LYS A 319 -14.15 0.78 15.52
CA LYS A 319 -14.77 1.47 16.65
C LYS A 319 -15.00 2.92 16.30
N LEU A 320 -16.26 3.33 16.26
CA LEU A 320 -16.66 4.70 15.96
C LEU A 320 -17.06 5.42 17.25
N TYR A 321 -16.58 6.64 17.39
CA TYR A 321 -16.87 7.53 18.51
C TYR A 321 -17.40 8.86 17.99
N ALA A 322 -18.30 9.45 18.76
CA ALA A 322 -18.87 10.76 18.52
C ALA A 322 -18.62 11.66 19.73
N PHE A 323 -18.35 12.92 19.46
CA PHE A 323 -18.17 13.97 20.46
C PHE A 323 -19.17 15.10 20.21
N THR A 324 -19.85 15.56 21.26
CA THR A 324 -20.93 16.55 21.17
C THR A 324 -20.52 17.92 21.72
N VAL A 325 -21.22 18.98 21.30
CA VAL A 325 -21.12 20.36 21.83
C VAL A 325 -21.23 20.44 23.35
N PHE A 326 -21.92 19.49 23.99
CA PHE A 326 -22.15 19.46 25.43
C PHE A 326 -21.08 18.69 26.21
N GLY A 327 -20.02 18.23 25.54
CA GLY A 327 -18.94 17.51 26.19
C GLY A 327 -19.15 15.99 26.27
N ALA A 328 -20.24 15.46 25.71
CA ALA A 328 -20.49 14.02 25.73
C ALA A 328 -19.60 13.28 24.72
N VAL A 329 -18.94 12.22 25.18
CA VAL A 329 -18.20 11.25 24.37
C VAL A 329 -19.02 9.98 24.32
N MET A 330 -19.35 9.53 23.11
CA MET A 330 -20.21 8.38 22.87
C MET A 330 -19.50 7.38 21.95
N GLN A 331 -19.74 6.08 22.16
CA GLN A 331 -19.24 5.01 21.29
C GLN A 331 -20.42 4.32 20.61
N TRP A 332 -20.33 4.16 19.29
CA TRP A 332 -21.32 3.40 18.52
C TRP A 332 -21.21 1.91 18.87
N THR A 333 -22.36 1.25 19.05
CA THR A 333 -22.39 -0.18 19.43
C THR A 333 -22.01 -1.12 18.27
N GLY A 334 -21.83 -0.59 17.06
CA GLY A 334 -21.54 -1.36 15.85
C GLY A 334 -22.77 -1.86 15.11
N THR A 335 -23.97 -1.62 15.64
CA THR A 335 -25.23 -2.11 15.06
C THR A 335 -26.35 -1.07 15.19
N GLY A 336 -27.09 -0.88 14.09
CA GLY A 336 -28.21 0.08 14.05
C GLY A 336 -27.77 1.50 14.39
N SER A 337 -28.62 2.20 15.12
CA SER A 337 -28.41 3.60 15.52
C SER A 337 -28.09 3.77 17.01
N SER A 338 -27.52 2.74 17.63
CA SER A 338 -27.30 2.65 19.07
C SER A 338 -25.93 3.17 19.48
N TRP A 339 -25.89 3.99 20.53
CA TRP A 339 -24.67 4.58 21.07
C TRP A 339 -24.65 4.49 22.60
N THR A 340 -23.46 4.28 23.15
CA THR A 340 -23.21 4.25 24.59
C THR A 340 -22.42 5.47 24.99
N THR A 341 -22.95 6.28 25.92
CA THR A 341 -22.20 7.39 26.50
C THR A 341 -21.06 6.86 27.37
N ILE A 342 -19.83 7.23 27.03
CA ILE A 342 -18.64 6.91 27.80
C ILE A 342 -18.43 7.96 28.88
N ASP A 343 -18.55 9.25 28.55
CA ASP A 343 -18.24 10.35 29.45
C ASP A 343 -19.00 11.61 29.06
N VAL A 344 -19.16 12.56 29.98
CA VAL A 344 -19.72 13.90 29.70
C VAL A 344 -18.89 14.94 30.46
N ASN A 345 -18.09 15.71 29.73
CA ASN A 345 -17.24 16.74 30.29
C ASN A 345 -17.20 18.00 29.42
N SER A 346 -17.70 19.12 29.96
CA SER A 346 -17.79 20.40 29.25
C SER A 346 -16.44 21.03 28.87
N LYS A 347 -15.33 20.55 29.44
CA LYS A 347 -13.99 21.00 29.06
C LYS A 347 -13.40 20.24 27.88
N CYS A 348 -13.97 19.09 27.51
CA CYS A 348 -13.51 18.33 26.36
C CYS A 348 -13.75 19.13 25.08
N VAL A 349 -12.73 19.26 24.23
CA VAL A 349 -12.79 20.00 22.96
C VAL A 349 -12.40 19.14 21.75
N GLN A 350 -11.85 17.96 21.98
CA GLN A 350 -11.44 17.03 20.94
C GLN A 350 -11.39 15.61 21.53
N VAL A 351 -11.85 14.64 20.75
CA VAL A 351 -11.63 13.21 21.00
C VAL A 351 -10.70 12.67 19.91
N LEU A 352 -9.85 11.73 20.29
CA LEU A 352 -8.94 11.03 19.40
C LEU A 352 -8.86 9.56 19.79
N VAL A 353 -8.70 8.68 18.80
CA VAL A 353 -8.58 7.24 19.01
C VAL A 353 -7.38 6.69 18.23
N GLY A 354 -6.66 5.76 18.85
CA GLY A 354 -5.47 5.13 18.27
C GLY A 354 -5.02 3.93 19.09
N GLY A 355 -4.71 2.80 18.47
CA GLY A 355 -4.18 1.61 19.13
C GLY A 355 -5.14 0.97 20.12
N GLY A 356 -6.45 1.16 19.89
CA GLY A 356 -7.50 0.75 20.83
C GLY A 356 -7.65 1.64 22.07
N GLN A 357 -6.91 2.75 22.14
CA GLN A 357 -6.99 3.74 23.21
C GLN A 357 -7.88 4.93 22.80
N VAL A 358 -8.56 5.54 23.78
CA VAL A 358 -9.32 6.79 23.62
C VAL A 358 -8.64 7.90 24.39
N TYR A 359 -8.52 9.06 23.77
CA TYR A 359 -7.95 10.28 24.35
C TYR A 359 -8.95 11.43 24.27
N GLN A 360 -8.93 12.30 25.27
CA GLN A 360 -9.62 13.58 25.28
C GLN A 360 -8.61 14.71 25.40
N ARG A 361 -8.76 15.77 24.60
CA ARG A 361 -8.11 17.05 24.86
C ARG A 361 -9.10 17.96 25.54
N HIS A 362 -8.71 18.53 26.67
CA HIS A 362 -9.47 19.57 27.36
C HIS A 362 -8.85 20.94 27.08
N PHE A 363 -9.68 21.97 27.00
CA PHE A 363 -9.22 23.33 26.82
C PHE A 363 -10.18 24.34 27.45
N ASP A 364 -9.63 25.33 28.15
CA ASP A 364 -10.36 26.46 28.72
C ASP A 364 -9.49 27.71 28.63
N ALA A 365 -9.82 28.58 27.68
CA ALA A 365 -9.09 29.82 27.43
C ALA A 365 -9.17 30.79 28.62
N ALA A 366 -10.30 30.84 29.33
CA ALA A 366 -10.51 31.76 30.44
C ALA A 366 -9.62 31.41 31.65
N ARG A 367 -9.21 30.14 31.75
CA ARG A 367 -8.33 29.64 32.82
C ARG A 367 -6.90 29.38 32.37
N ASN A 368 -6.56 29.69 31.12
CA ASN A 368 -5.29 29.31 30.49
C ASN A 368 -4.95 27.82 30.77
N TYR A 369 -5.94 26.95 30.53
CA TYR A 369 -5.87 25.53 30.85
C TYR A 369 -5.97 24.69 29.58
N ALA A 370 -5.07 23.74 29.42
CA ALA A 370 -5.22 22.63 28.49
C ALA A 370 -4.73 21.37 29.17
N ALA A 371 -5.34 20.23 28.82
CA ALA A 371 -4.92 18.95 29.32
C ALA A 371 -5.22 17.85 28.31
N ILE A 372 -4.49 16.74 28.42
CA ILE A 372 -4.80 15.51 27.69
C ILE A 372 -5.10 14.42 28.72
N TYR A 373 -6.20 13.71 28.49
CA TYR A 373 -6.61 12.57 29.29
C TYR A 373 -6.64 11.30 28.45
N ARG A 374 -6.15 10.21 29.03
CA ARG A 374 -6.21 8.85 28.47
C ARG A 374 -7.28 8.05 29.19
N PHE A 375 -8.17 7.41 28.45
CA PHE A 375 -9.23 6.58 29.04
C PHE A 375 -8.64 5.34 29.73
N ALA A 376 -8.89 5.18 31.02
CA ALA A 376 -8.38 4.09 31.86
C ALA A 376 -9.44 2.99 32.10
N GLY A 377 -10.53 3.01 31.34
CA GLY A 377 -11.61 2.03 31.40
C GLY A 377 -12.78 2.45 32.29
N MET A 378 -13.79 1.58 32.34
CA MET A 378 -14.98 1.79 33.15
C MET A 378 -14.75 1.32 34.59
N GLY A 379 -15.23 2.12 35.55
CA GLY A 379 -15.50 1.72 36.94
C GLY A 379 -16.98 1.95 37.26
N THR A 380 -17.30 2.39 38.48
CA THR A 380 -18.62 2.98 38.79
C THR A 380 -18.87 4.27 38.00
N VAL A 381 -17.78 4.97 37.68
CA VAL A 381 -17.72 6.12 36.77
C VAL A 381 -16.60 5.91 35.76
N PRO A 382 -16.60 6.61 34.63
CA PRO A 382 -15.52 6.59 33.65
C PRO A 382 -14.21 7.02 34.31
N ARG A 383 -13.13 6.25 34.11
CA ARG A 383 -11.81 6.58 34.65
C ARG A 383 -10.94 7.17 33.56
N TRP A 384 -10.31 8.30 33.87
CA TRP A 384 -9.41 9.01 32.98
C TRP A 384 -8.12 9.31 33.71
N GLU A 385 -7.00 9.09 33.03
CA GLU A 385 -5.66 9.40 33.51
C GLU A 385 -5.20 10.71 32.87
N LEU A 386 -4.78 11.68 33.68
CA LEU A 386 -4.14 12.91 33.20
C LEU A 386 -2.74 12.57 32.68
N ILE A 387 -2.49 12.86 31.41
CA ILE A 387 -1.21 12.57 30.74
C ILE A 387 -0.50 13.82 30.22
N ASP A 388 -1.16 14.98 30.17
CA ASP A 388 -0.55 16.28 29.87
C ASP A 388 -1.39 17.39 30.51
N ASP A 389 -0.76 18.45 31.01
CA ASP A 389 -1.40 19.63 31.59
C ASP A 389 -0.82 20.94 31.01
N ASN A 390 -0.21 20.87 29.82
CA ASN A 390 0.48 22.02 29.24
C ASN A 390 -0.50 22.90 28.43
N PRO A 391 -0.68 24.19 28.81
CA PRO A 391 -1.62 25.10 28.14
C PRO A 391 -1.25 25.44 26.68
N GLN A 392 -0.02 25.14 26.27
CA GLN A 392 0.46 25.35 24.91
C GLN A 392 -0.03 24.27 23.94
N THR A 393 -0.59 23.16 24.41
CA THR A 393 -1.06 22.06 23.56
C THR A 393 -2.16 22.52 22.59
N ARG A 394 -1.87 22.45 21.28
CA ARG A 394 -2.79 22.86 20.19
C ARG A 394 -3.34 21.70 19.38
N GLN A 395 -2.56 20.66 19.18
CA GLN A 395 -2.97 19.50 18.40
C GLN A 395 -2.40 18.23 19.03
N ILE A 396 -3.17 17.16 18.98
CA ILE A 396 -2.75 15.80 19.29
C ILE A 396 -3.06 14.91 18.09
N ASP A 397 -2.22 13.91 17.84
CA ASP A 397 -2.52 12.85 16.87
C ASP A 397 -1.87 11.51 17.28
N VAL A 398 -2.51 10.40 16.93
CA VAL A 398 -2.05 9.03 17.18
C VAL A 398 -2.54 8.14 16.04
N PHE A 399 -1.76 7.11 15.71
CA PHE A 399 -2.15 6.11 14.73
C PHE A 399 -1.68 4.72 15.16
N GLY A 400 -2.58 3.74 15.09
CA GLY A 400 -2.29 2.36 15.46
C GLY A 400 -1.71 2.27 16.87
N THR A 401 -0.86 1.27 17.11
CA THR A 401 -0.16 1.10 18.39
C THR A 401 1.02 2.05 18.58
N GLY A 402 1.18 3.04 17.69
CA GLY A 402 2.22 4.05 17.77
C GLY A 402 2.03 5.00 18.97
N PRO A 403 3.03 5.85 19.24
CA PRO A 403 2.94 6.78 20.34
C PRO A 403 1.96 7.93 20.04
N LEU A 404 1.42 8.52 21.09
CA LEU A 404 0.67 9.77 20.99
C LEU A 404 1.65 10.93 20.78
N TYR A 405 1.37 11.78 19.80
CA TYR A 405 2.13 12.99 19.53
C TYR A 405 1.32 14.23 19.89
N GLN A 406 2.01 15.29 20.31
CA GLN A 406 1.40 16.60 20.48
C GLN A 406 2.24 17.71 19.87
N ARG A 407 1.54 18.76 19.44
CA ARG A 407 2.13 20.01 18.94
C ARG A 407 1.71 21.16 19.84
N HIS A 408 2.69 21.95 20.27
CA HIS A 408 2.47 23.17 21.03
C HIS A 408 2.26 24.39 20.11
N ASP A 409 1.82 25.51 20.67
CA ASP A 409 1.54 26.74 19.92
C ASP A 409 2.77 27.41 19.32
N ASN A 410 3.93 27.24 19.96
CA ASN A 410 5.24 27.64 19.41
C ASN A 410 5.72 26.73 18.26
N GLY A 411 5.05 25.60 18.01
CA GLY A 411 5.43 24.63 16.99
C GLY A 411 6.29 23.47 17.49
N SER A 412 6.66 23.44 18.77
CA SER A 412 7.42 22.30 19.32
C SER A 412 6.61 21.01 19.28
N LEU A 413 7.33 19.90 19.06
CA LEU A 413 6.80 18.57 18.82
C LEU A 413 7.23 17.63 19.93
N TRP A 414 6.28 16.87 20.47
CA TRP A 414 6.51 16.01 21.62
C TRP A 414 5.89 14.63 21.42
N ARG A 415 6.54 13.60 21.95
CA ARG A 415 6.08 12.21 21.96
C ARG A 415 5.75 11.78 23.38
N TYR A 416 4.63 11.10 23.56
CA TYR A 416 4.26 10.46 24.82
C TYR A 416 5.06 9.17 25.01
N VAL A 417 5.71 9.00 26.16
CA VAL A 417 6.66 7.88 26.39
C VAL A 417 6.33 7.00 27.60
N GLY A 418 5.13 7.14 28.18
CA GLY A 418 4.65 6.21 29.21
C GLY A 418 3.75 6.85 30.27
N PRO A 419 3.34 6.07 31.28
CA PRO A 419 2.31 6.45 32.26
C PRO A 419 2.56 7.78 32.98
N GLY A 420 1.47 8.45 33.37
CA GLY A 420 1.51 9.79 33.93
C GLY A 420 1.86 10.87 32.90
N ILE A 421 2.32 12.02 33.38
CA ILE A 421 2.74 13.15 32.54
C ILE A 421 4.20 12.92 32.11
N LYS A 422 4.38 12.16 31.02
CA LYS A 422 5.71 11.78 30.54
C LYS A 422 5.84 11.97 29.03
N TRP A 423 6.50 13.07 28.65
CA TRP A 423 6.71 13.46 27.26
C TRP A 423 8.19 13.69 26.98
N GLU A 424 8.60 13.31 25.77
CA GLU A 424 9.93 13.55 25.22
C GLU A 424 9.83 14.62 24.13
N LEU A 425 10.70 15.63 24.19
CA LEU A 425 10.80 16.64 23.13
C LEU A 425 11.43 16.00 21.90
N ILE A 426 10.70 15.99 20.79
CA ILE A 426 11.22 15.53 19.50
C ILE A 426 11.97 16.67 18.81
N SER A 427 11.37 17.85 18.83
CA SER A 427 11.93 19.02 18.18
C SER A 427 11.36 20.30 18.76
N ASP A 428 12.24 21.26 18.99
CA ASP A 428 11.91 22.64 19.33
C ASP A 428 11.55 23.48 18.09
N HIS A 429 11.36 22.84 16.92
CA HIS A 429 11.17 23.51 15.64
C HIS A 429 10.06 24.56 15.70
N ASN A 430 10.47 25.83 15.82
CA ASN A 430 9.65 27.02 15.97
C ASN A 430 8.86 27.34 14.69
N GLY A 431 8.02 26.42 14.24
CA GLY A 431 7.38 26.52 12.93
C GLY A 431 6.41 25.42 12.56
N ALA A 432 6.30 24.31 13.30
CA ALA A 432 5.32 23.28 12.95
C ALA A 432 3.88 23.83 13.05
N THR A 433 3.09 23.59 12.01
CA THR A 433 1.71 24.09 11.86
C THR A 433 0.67 22.98 12.02
N LEU A 434 0.98 21.77 11.55
CA LEU A 434 0.14 20.58 11.67
C LEU A 434 1.02 19.35 11.96
N ILE A 435 0.45 18.37 12.65
CA ILE A 435 1.03 17.03 12.82
C ILE A 435 0.09 15.95 12.27
N ALA A 436 0.67 14.84 11.83
CA ALA A 436 -0.03 13.61 11.46
C ALA A 436 0.81 12.39 11.92
N ALA A 437 0.25 11.57 12.80
CA ALA A 437 0.87 10.34 13.27
C ALA A 437 0.74 9.24 12.22
N GLY A 438 1.85 8.57 11.91
CA GLY A 438 1.92 7.47 10.95
C GLY A 438 2.19 6.11 11.60
N PRO A 439 2.41 5.05 10.82
CA PRO A 439 2.69 3.71 11.31
C PRO A 439 4.00 3.66 12.11
N GLY A 440 4.03 2.82 13.15
CA GLY A 440 5.18 2.69 14.05
C GLY A 440 5.43 3.97 14.86
N GLU A 441 6.67 4.48 14.80
CA GLU A 441 7.07 5.76 15.42
C GLU A 441 7.24 6.89 14.39
N ALA A 442 6.54 6.82 13.26
CA ALA A 442 6.56 7.88 12.26
C ALA A 442 5.67 9.06 12.69
N LEU A 443 6.22 10.26 12.56
CA LEU A 443 5.47 11.52 12.68
C LEU A 443 5.72 12.36 11.43
N PHE A 444 4.64 12.86 10.84
CA PHE A 444 4.71 13.83 9.76
C PHE A 444 4.24 15.18 10.28
N PHE A 445 4.88 16.26 9.86
CA PHE A 445 4.46 17.60 10.23
C PHE A 445 4.72 18.60 9.12
N SER A 446 3.89 19.64 9.06
CA SER A 446 4.10 20.77 8.16
C SER A 446 4.75 21.95 8.87
N ASP A 447 5.61 22.71 8.20
CA ASP A 447 6.23 23.94 8.72
C ASP A 447 5.60 25.22 8.11
N ARG A 448 6.21 26.41 8.37
CA ARG A 448 5.88 27.70 7.74
C ARG A 448 6.85 28.03 6.59
N PRO A 449 6.87 27.24 5.51
CA PRO A 449 6.23 27.63 4.25
C PRO A 449 5.18 26.62 3.74
N GLY A 450 5.03 25.48 4.43
CA GLY A 450 4.16 24.38 4.02
C GLY A 450 4.92 23.11 3.61
N ASN A 451 6.23 23.05 3.84
CA ASN A 451 7.01 21.84 3.64
C ASN A 451 6.47 20.73 4.52
N ILE A 452 6.61 19.49 4.07
CA ILE A 452 6.31 18.32 4.90
C ILE A 452 7.62 17.67 5.34
N ILE A 453 7.77 17.53 6.64
CA ILE A 453 8.89 16.87 7.28
C ILE A 453 8.40 15.56 7.87
N ARG A 454 9.22 14.53 7.69
CA ARG A 454 9.04 13.19 8.25
C ARG A 454 10.06 12.99 9.35
N TYR A 455 9.57 12.77 10.56
CA TYR A 455 10.31 12.26 11.70
C TYR A 455 10.15 10.74 11.80
N ARG A 456 11.24 10.04 12.08
CA ARG A 456 11.23 8.61 12.44
C ARG A 456 12.27 8.33 13.50
N ARG A 457 12.00 7.34 14.33
CA ARG A 457 12.96 6.72 15.24
C ARG A 457 13.23 5.29 14.78
N VAL A 458 14.49 4.95 14.52
CA VAL A 458 14.94 3.60 14.17
C VAL A 458 15.93 3.17 15.26
N GLY A 459 15.52 2.27 16.15
CA GLY A 459 16.22 2.01 17.40
C GLY A 459 16.46 3.28 18.24
N THR A 460 17.73 3.66 18.40
CA THR A 460 18.13 4.87 19.14
C THR A 460 18.35 6.09 18.24
N VAL A 461 18.30 5.92 16.92
CA VAL A 461 18.60 7.00 15.96
C VAL A 461 17.32 7.72 15.59
N GLU A 462 17.34 9.04 15.77
CA GLU A 462 16.27 9.93 15.35
C GLU A 462 16.62 10.57 14.01
N GLN A 463 15.67 10.57 13.07
CA GLN A 463 15.86 11.08 11.73
C GLN A 463 14.76 12.06 11.36
N MET A 464 15.16 13.19 10.78
CA MET A 464 14.28 14.20 10.21
C MET A 464 14.58 14.35 8.73
N GLN A 465 13.54 14.27 7.91
CA GLN A 465 13.69 14.39 6.45
C GLN A 465 12.60 15.27 5.86
N THR A 466 12.99 16.30 5.12
CA THR A 466 12.03 17.04 4.28
C THR A 466 11.63 16.14 3.11
N ILE A 467 10.33 15.84 3.01
CA ILE A 467 9.78 14.96 1.98
C ILE A 467 8.91 15.72 0.97
N SER A 468 8.53 16.97 1.25
CA SER A 468 7.84 17.87 0.33
C SER A 468 8.38 19.29 0.47
N ALA A 469 8.72 19.93 -0.65
CA ALA A 469 8.91 21.38 -0.71
C ALA A 469 7.65 21.99 -1.35
N ALA A 470 6.65 22.32 -0.53
CA ALA A 470 5.37 22.81 -1.04
C ALA A 470 5.38 24.35 -1.15
N PRO A 471 4.94 24.94 -2.27
CA PRO A 471 4.86 26.39 -2.42
C PRO A 471 3.65 27.02 -1.71
N SER A 472 2.75 26.21 -1.15
CA SER A 472 1.53 26.65 -0.47
C SER A 472 1.42 26.03 0.92
N PRO A 473 0.93 26.77 1.93
CA PRO A 473 0.66 26.23 3.27
C PRO A 473 -0.25 25.00 3.24
N THR A 474 -0.03 24.09 4.19
CA THR A 474 -0.87 22.90 4.39
C THR A 474 -2.10 23.26 5.21
N MET A 475 -3.29 22.90 4.72
CA MET A 475 -4.54 23.01 5.49
C MET A 475 -4.88 21.71 6.23
N ASN A 476 -4.58 20.57 5.62
CA ASN A 476 -4.86 19.27 6.20
C ASN A 476 -3.72 18.31 5.87
N LEU A 477 -3.26 17.55 6.87
CA LEU A 477 -2.20 16.56 6.75
C LEU A 477 -2.69 15.30 7.46
N LEU A 478 -2.74 14.18 6.74
CA LEU A 478 -3.28 12.94 7.28
C LEU A 478 -2.38 11.79 6.88
N ALA A 479 -2.03 10.95 7.86
CA ALA A 479 -1.28 9.72 7.67
C ALA A 479 -2.12 8.55 8.23
N ARG A 480 -2.46 7.57 7.41
CA ARG A 480 -3.16 6.33 7.84
C ARG A 480 -2.59 5.15 7.08
N GLY A 481 -2.22 4.11 7.81
CA GLY A 481 -1.49 2.97 7.25
C GLY A 481 -0.26 3.44 6.50
N GLU A 482 -0.09 2.97 5.28
CA GLU A 482 1.05 3.30 4.42
C GLU A 482 0.83 4.52 3.53
N HIS A 483 -0.12 5.38 3.88
CA HIS A 483 -0.58 6.46 3.03
C HIS A 483 -0.51 7.81 3.75
N LEU A 484 -0.05 8.83 3.03
CA LEU A 484 0.03 10.22 3.49
C LEU A 484 -0.58 11.13 2.43
N VAL A 485 -1.50 11.99 2.84
CA VAL A 485 -2.11 13.01 1.97
C VAL A 485 -1.98 14.40 2.56
N GLN A 486 -1.89 15.38 1.67
CA GLN A 486 -1.74 16.79 1.98
C GLN A 486 -2.78 17.59 1.19
N LEU A 487 -3.67 18.29 1.88
CA LEU A 487 -4.52 19.31 1.28
C LEU A 487 -3.88 20.68 1.52
N ARG A 488 -3.61 21.41 0.45
CA ARG A 488 -2.95 22.73 0.49
C ARG A 488 -3.97 23.87 0.47
N ALA A 489 -3.54 25.07 0.90
CA ALA A 489 -4.37 26.28 0.95
C ALA A 489 -4.91 26.73 -0.41
N ASP A 490 -4.16 26.45 -1.50
CA ASP A 490 -4.60 26.63 -2.89
C ASP A 490 -5.66 25.61 -3.36
N LYS A 491 -6.11 24.72 -2.45
CA LYS A 491 -7.11 23.66 -2.61
C LYS A 491 -6.64 22.46 -3.42
N SER A 492 -5.35 22.37 -3.74
CA SER A 492 -4.77 21.17 -4.35
C SER A 492 -4.59 20.04 -3.33
N LEU A 493 -4.99 18.83 -3.71
CA LEU A 493 -4.83 17.62 -2.92
C LEU A 493 -3.67 16.79 -3.48
N TRP A 494 -2.79 16.36 -2.59
CA TRP A 494 -1.59 15.60 -2.95
C TRP A 494 -1.47 14.34 -2.13
N ARG A 495 -0.94 13.27 -2.73
CA ARG A 495 -0.59 12.02 -2.06
C ARG A 495 0.92 11.82 -2.11
N PHE A 496 1.51 11.42 -1.00
CA PHE A 496 2.90 11.02 -0.95
C PHE A 496 3.03 9.63 -1.56
N THR A 497 3.90 9.50 -2.55
CA THR A 497 4.18 8.26 -3.26
C THR A 497 5.38 7.52 -2.64
N GLY A 498 6.36 8.22 -2.05
CA GLY A 498 7.48 7.58 -1.34
C GLY A 498 8.88 8.04 -1.77
N GLU A 499 9.02 8.70 -2.92
CA GLU A 499 10.29 9.29 -3.35
C GLU A 499 10.58 10.63 -2.64
N THR A 500 11.85 10.92 -2.36
CA THR A 500 12.23 12.20 -1.76
C THR A 500 12.18 13.31 -2.82
N PHE A 501 11.54 14.45 -2.50
CA PHE A 501 11.36 15.65 -3.35
C PHE A 501 10.57 15.50 -4.67
N LYS A 502 10.43 14.29 -5.23
CA LYS A 502 9.55 13.97 -6.38
C LYS A 502 8.36 13.06 -6.01
N GLY A 503 8.33 12.53 -4.79
CA GLY A 503 7.34 11.54 -4.38
C GLY A 503 6.03 12.14 -3.91
N TRP A 504 5.53 13.19 -4.56
CA TRP A 504 4.19 13.68 -4.34
C TRP A 504 3.49 13.79 -5.68
N GLU A 505 2.30 13.22 -5.75
CA GLU A 505 1.42 13.36 -6.91
C GLU A 505 0.19 14.17 -6.52
N GLN A 506 -0.27 15.02 -7.44
CA GLN A 506 -1.51 15.74 -7.26
C GLN A 506 -2.67 14.81 -7.62
N LEU A 507 -3.61 14.64 -6.71
CA LEU A 507 -4.77 13.78 -6.88
C LEU A 507 -5.97 14.49 -7.50
N ASP A 508 -5.97 15.82 -7.59
CA ASP A 508 -7.10 16.58 -8.14
C ASP A 508 -6.68 17.66 -9.14
N GLY A 509 -7.56 17.95 -10.11
CA GLY A 509 -7.50 19.16 -10.94
C GLY A 509 -8.46 20.26 -10.45
N PHE A 510 -9.22 20.00 -9.39
CA PHE A 510 -10.35 20.81 -8.95
C PHE A 510 -9.99 21.66 -7.74
N ARG A 511 -10.37 22.94 -7.73
CA ARG A 511 -10.09 23.87 -6.61
C ARG A 511 -11.20 23.89 -5.53
N GLY A 512 -11.96 22.81 -5.40
CA GLY A 512 -13.16 22.76 -4.55
C GLY A 512 -12.96 22.11 -3.18
N THR A 513 -11.86 21.40 -2.97
CA THR A 513 -11.64 20.54 -1.81
C THR A 513 -11.45 21.35 -0.52
N VAL A 514 -12.30 21.11 0.47
CA VAL A 514 -12.21 21.76 1.80
C VAL A 514 -11.78 20.78 2.89
N GLU A 515 -11.94 19.49 2.66
CA GLU A 515 -11.61 18.43 3.59
C GLU A 515 -11.27 17.15 2.82
N VAL A 516 -10.35 16.37 3.37
CA VAL A 516 -9.94 15.06 2.87
C VAL A 516 -9.95 14.08 4.03
N THR A 517 -10.26 12.83 3.75
CA THR A 517 -10.00 11.69 4.66
C THR A 517 -9.38 10.55 3.85
N LEU A 518 -8.56 9.73 4.50
CA LEU A 518 -7.99 8.53 3.91
C LEU A 518 -8.16 7.32 4.83
N SER A 519 -8.32 6.13 4.27
CA SER A 519 -8.34 4.89 5.05
C SER A 519 -6.96 4.25 5.11
N GLU A 520 -6.77 3.34 6.05
CA GLU A 520 -5.58 2.49 6.16
C GLU A 520 -5.35 1.61 4.92
N THR A 521 -6.39 1.39 4.10
CA THR A 521 -6.34 0.68 2.81
C THR A 521 -5.99 1.58 1.62
N GLY A 522 -5.86 2.90 1.84
CA GLY A 522 -5.49 3.86 0.80
C GLY A 522 -6.66 4.47 0.04
N ASP A 523 -7.91 4.18 0.41
CA ASP A 523 -9.06 4.87 -0.17
C ASP A 523 -9.02 6.35 0.24
N VAL A 524 -9.15 7.24 -0.75
CA VAL A 524 -9.15 8.69 -0.53
C VAL A 524 -10.54 9.25 -0.85
N TYR A 525 -11.07 10.03 0.08
CA TYR A 525 -12.33 10.75 -0.08
C TYR A 525 -12.09 12.24 0.15
N GLN A 526 -12.78 13.07 -0.61
CA GLN A 526 -12.74 14.51 -0.45
C GLN A 526 -14.14 15.10 -0.35
N ARG A 527 -14.29 16.16 0.43
CA ARG A 527 -15.50 16.96 0.50
C ARG A 527 -15.23 18.35 -0.09
N HIS A 528 -16.17 18.83 -0.89
CA HIS A 528 -16.15 20.17 -1.48
C HIS A 528 -16.94 21.16 -0.61
N ALA A 529 -16.79 22.46 -0.89
CA ALA A 529 -17.42 23.52 -0.10
C ALA A 529 -18.96 23.49 -0.11
N ASP A 530 -19.58 22.94 -1.17
CA ASP A 530 -21.01 22.68 -1.29
C ASP A 530 -21.45 21.38 -0.57
N GLY A 531 -20.52 20.71 0.10
CA GLY A 531 -20.71 19.46 0.82
C GLY A 531 -20.72 18.21 -0.06
N ALA A 532 -20.52 18.34 -1.38
CA ALA A 532 -20.39 17.18 -2.25
C ALA A 532 -19.20 16.31 -1.86
N ILE A 533 -19.43 15.01 -1.80
CA ILE A 533 -18.43 14.01 -1.45
C ILE A 533 -18.02 13.27 -2.72
N TRP A 534 -16.70 13.16 -2.90
CA TRP A 534 -16.10 12.44 -4.00
C TRP A 534 -15.16 11.37 -3.47
N ARG A 535 -15.18 10.21 -4.13
CA ARG A 535 -14.24 9.10 -3.90
C ARG A 535 -13.25 9.05 -5.05
N LEU A 536 -11.96 8.90 -4.75
CA LEU A 536 -10.96 8.62 -5.75
C LEU A 536 -11.18 7.19 -6.27
N ALA A 537 -11.49 7.05 -7.55
CA ALA A 537 -11.58 5.75 -8.20
C ALA A 537 -10.18 5.14 -8.32
N VAL A 538 -10.09 3.86 -8.02
CA VAL A 538 -8.86 3.07 -8.13
C VAL A 538 -8.64 2.66 -9.57
#